data_AF-A0A1Q4F6G3-F1
#
_entry.id   AF-A0A1Q4F6G3-F1
#
_cell.length_a   1.000
_cell.length_b   1.000
_cell.length_c   1.000
_cell.angle_alpha   90.00
_cell.angle_beta   90.00
_cell.angle_gamma   90.00
#
_symmetry.space_group_name_H-M   'P 1'
#
loop_
_entity.id
_entity.type
_entity.pdbx_description
1 polymer ?
#
loop_
_entity_poly.entity_id
_entity_poly.type
_entity_poly.pdbx_seq_one_letter_code
_entity_poly.pdbx_strand_id
1 'polypeptide(L)'
;MSEETTNKQEMPEQLSDILLVLDKEKMKIQAVKSIDENGKMETVDPTKKNQNQFMRVDKSGDFFSNFFSNFFSQLKNPTNFTFFKVPASVAAEKAEELQKHVDKPTPQGEKVLKEHEVKAEPQPDKKQENQNNMATTQTTTETSEYRYKPEQIDWDTMKNLGLSKEYLEKRNLLDPLLRGYKTNELLPIGINLGGSILRTDARLSLQQAEDGNVIVAIHGIKREPNLHFEFFGHKFTDEDKKNLLETGNMGRVVNLVNSKTGDLMPSIISIDRLTNDVVALRTEFIKIPDEIKGVKLNDEQKQTLMEGKPLYLEGMISSKGTEFSATVQFNADKRYVEFLFDRSNNNQQAQTNQQNTQQSNQQSQPQEAPRTFRGKELDDE
;
A
#
# COMPACT_ATOMS: atom_id res chain seq x y z
N MET A 1 10.98 -22.49 -39.59
CA MET A 1 12.02 -22.83 -38.61
C MET A 1 12.14 -21.62 -37.72
N SER A 2 11.47 -21.68 -36.58
CA SER A 2 11.33 -20.56 -35.64
C SER A 2 12.51 -20.63 -34.68
N GLU A 3 13.37 -19.62 -34.69
CA GLU A 3 14.42 -19.47 -33.68
C GLU A 3 13.81 -18.75 -32.48
N GLU A 4 13.69 -19.48 -31.36
CA GLU A 4 13.38 -18.93 -30.05
C GLU A 4 14.56 -18.08 -29.56
N THR A 5 14.42 -16.76 -29.60
CA THR A 5 15.30 -15.86 -28.84
C THR A 5 14.84 -15.81 -27.39
N THR A 6 15.56 -16.51 -26.52
CA THR A 6 15.41 -16.46 -25.06
C THR A 6 15.86 -15.08 -24.57
N ASN A 7 14.92 -14.19 -24.26
CA ASN A 7 15.21 -12.87 -23.74
C ASN A 7 15.47 -12.96 -22.23
N LYS A 8 16.73 -13.08 -21.83
CA LYS A 8 17.15 -13.02 -20.42
C LYS A 8 17.13 -11.55 -19.97
N GLN A 9 16.18 -11.21 -19.12
CA GLN A 9 16.07 -9.89 -18.51
C GLN A 9 17.22 -9.70 -17.50
N GLU A 10 18.33 -9.09 -17.93
CA GLU A 10 19.43 -8.73 -17.03
C GLU A 10 19.06 -7.45 -16.27
N MET A 11 18.88 -7.57 -14.95
CA MET A 11 18.75 -6.39 -14.08
C MET A 11 20.05 -5.58 -14.12
N PRO A 12 20.00 -4.23 -14.23
CA PRO A 12 21.18 -3.38 -14.18
C PRO A 12 21.96 -3.64 -12.88
N GLU A 13 23.27 -3.89 -12.97
CA GLU A 13 24.12 -4.21 -11.81
C GLU A 13 24.07 -3.19 -10.67
N GLN A 14 23.67 -1.94 -10.97
CA GLN A 14 23.55 -0.87 -9.98
C GLN A 14 22.36 -1.04 -9.02
N LEU A 15 21.36 -1.86 -9.36
CA LEU A 15 20.10 -1.98 -8.61
C LEU A 15 19.92 -3.30 -7.85
N SER A 16 20.91 -4.21 -7.87
CA SER A 16 20.84 -5.49 -7.15
C SER A 16 21.90 -5.62 -6.06
N ASP A 17 21.55 -6.28 -4.96
CA ASP A 17 22.48 -6.82 -3.98
C ASP A 17 22.79 -8.29 -4.30
N ILE A 18 23.93 -8.78 -3.82
CA ILE A 18 24.39 -10.17 -3.93
C ILE A 18 24.42 -10.78 -2.53
N LEU A 19 23.99 -12.03 -2.44
CA LEU A 19 24.09 -12.82 -1.23
C LEU A 19 25.43 -13.58 -1.19
N LEU A 20 26.30 -13.18 -0.26
CA LEU A 20 27.50 -13.92 0.09
C LEU A 20 27.24 -14.78 1.33
N VAL A 21 28.02 -15.84 1.48
CA VAL A 21 27.94 -16.77 2.59
C VAL A 21 29.32 -17.15 3.09
N LEU A 22 29.53 -17.11 4.41
CA LEU A 22 30.62 -17.78 5.11
C LEU A 22 30.17 -19.18 5.50
N ASP A 23 30.81 -20.19 4.92
CA ASP A 23 30.74 -21.56 5.41
C ASP A 23 31.68 -21.68 6.63
N LYS A 24 31.10 -21.83 7.83
CA LYS A 24 31.87 -21.88 9.09
C LYS A 24 32.68 -23.17 9.24
N GLU A 25 32.32 -24.24 8.52
CA GLU A 25 33.09 -25.49 8.52
C GLU A 25 34.34 -25.35 7.65
N LYS A 26 34.20 -24.69 6.48
CA LYS A 26 35.30 -24.49 5.53
C LYS A 26 36.08 -23.20 5.76
N MET A 27 35.59 -22.32 6.62
CA MET A 27 36.11 -20.96 6.84
C MET A 27 36.29 -20.18 5.53
N LYS A 28 35.33 -20.31 4.61
CA LYS A 28 35.43 -19.75 3.26
C LYS A 28 34.20 -18.91 2.91
N ILE A 29 34.45 -17.72 2.35
CA ILE A 29 33.46 -16.84 1.75
C ILE A 29 33.18 -17.30 0.32
N GLN A 30 31.90 -17.49 0.01
CA GLN A 30 31.42 -17.88 -1.31
C GLN A 30 30.19 -17.05 -1.70
N ALA A 31 29.89 -17.00 -3.00
CA ALA A 31 28.64 -16.42 -3.47
C ALA A 31 27.56 -17.50 -3.58
N VAL A 32 26.35 -17.22 -3.13
CA VAL A 32 25.21 -18.12 -3.30
C VAL A 32 24.78 -18.11 -4.77
N LYS A 33 24.53 -19.29 -5.34
CA LYS A 33 24.01 -19.46 -6.70
C LYS A 33 22.51 -19.79 -6.68
N SER A 34 22.13 -20.80 -5.90
CA SER A 34 20.76 -21.31 -5.77
C SER A 34 20.61 -22.12 -4.48
N ILE A 35 19.37 -22.49 -4.16
CA ILE A 35 19.03 -23.53 -3.19
C ILE A 35 18.21 -24.59 -3.93
N ASP A 36 18.51 -25.87 -3.72
CA ASP A 36 17.77 -26.96 -4.34
C ASP A 36 16.48 -27.29 -3.57
N GLU A 37 15.60 -28.11 -4.18
CA GLU A 37 14.33 -28.57 -3.57
C GLU A 37 14.53 -29.32 -2.24
N ASN A 38 15.75 -29.79 -1.99
CA ASN A 38 16.13 -30.49 -0.77
C ASN A 38 16.72 -29.54 0.29
N GLY A 39 16.73 -28.23 0.07
CA GLY A 39 17.25 -27.25 1.02
C GLY A 39 18.78 -27.18 1.11
N LYS A 40 19.49 -27.71 0.11
CA LYS A 40 20.94 -27.64 0.00
C LYS A 40 21.34 -26.45 -0.85
N MET A 41 22.25 -25.64 -0.31
CA MET A 41 22.76 -24.44 -0.97
C MET A 41 23.83 -24.80 -2.01
N GLU A 42 23.71 -24.25 -3.21
CA GLU A 42 24.77 -24.23 -4.21
C GLU A 42 25.54 -22.92 -4.12
N THR A 43 26.87 -23.01 -4.05
CA THR A 43 27.77 -21.86 -3.97
C THR A 43 28.83 -21.89 -5.06
N VAL A 44 29.34 -20.71 -5.42
CA VAL A 44 30.43 -20.54 -6.41
C VAL A 44 31.49 -19.60 -5.86
N ASP A 45 32.69 -19.65 -6.44
CA ASP A 45 33.76 -18.72 -6.05
C ASP A 45 33.35 -17.27 -6.39
N PRO A 46 33.50 -16.32 -5.45
CA PRO A 46 33.00 -14.95 -5.58
C PRO A 46 33.93 -14.09 -6.44
N THR A 47 34.21 -14.54 -7.67
CA THR A 47 35.09 -13.87 -8.64
C THR A 47 34.29 -13.18 -9.74
N LYS A 48 34.89 -12.19 -10.42
CA LYS A 48 34.26 -11.51 -11.57
C LYS A 48 33.80 -12.50 -12.67
N LYS A 49 34.53 -13.60 -12.87
CA LYS A 49 34.19 -14.65 -13.85
C LYS A 49 32.85 -15.34 -13.57
N ASN A 50 32.44 -15.41 -12.29
CA ASN A 50 31.23 -16.13 -11.87
C ASN A 50 30.05 -15.19 -11.55
N GLN A 51 30.19 -13.88 -11.76
CA GLN A 51 29.19 -12.87 -11.35
C GLN A 51 27.78 -13.12 -11.90
N ASN A 52 27.68 -13.64 -13.12
CA ASN A 52 26.40 -13.98 -13.75
C ASN A 52 25.66 -15.16 -13.09
N GLN A 53 26.33 -15.92 -12.22
CA GLN A 53 25.77 -17.04 -11.46
C GLN A 53 25.38 -16.64 -10.04
N PHE A 54 25.69 -15.42 -9.61
CA PHE A 54 25.37 -15.00 -8.26
C PHE A 54 23.87 -14.78 -8.10
N MET A 55 23.35 -15.22 -6.96
CA MET A 55 22.01 -14.95 -6.51
C MET A 55 21.86 -13.46 -6.25
N ARG A 56 21.03 -12.81 -7.07
CA ARG A 56 20.71 -11.38 -6.99
C ARG A 56 19.46 -11.19 -6.13
N VAL A 57 19.53 -10.23 -5.23
CA VAL A 57 18.42 -9.78 -4.39
C VAL A 57 18.11 -8.34 -4.75
N ASP A 58 16.82 -8.03 -4.89
CA ASP A 58 16.37 -6.67 -5.23
C ASP A 58 16.68 -5.70 -4.07
N LYS A 59 17.27 -4.55 -4.39
CA LYS A 59 17.54 -3.47 -3.41
C LYS A 59 16.27 -2.76 -2.94
N SER A 60 15.16 -2.90 -3.67
CA SER A 60 13.90 -2.16 -3.45
C SER A 60 12.92 -2.82 -2.47
N GLY A 61 13.27 -3.98 -1.90
CA GLY A 61 12.47 -4.68 -0.89
C GLY A 61 12.84 -4.29 0.55
N ASP A 62 11.84 -4.27 1.44
CA ASP A 62 11.99 -4.00 2.88
C ASP A 62 13.19 -4.73 3.52
N PHE A 63 13.81 -4.07 4.51
CA PHE A 63 14.86 -4.66 5.36
C PHE A 63 14.37 -6.02 5.89
N PHE A 64 15.03 -7.09 5.42
CA PHE A 64 14.65 -8.51 5.59
C PHE A 64 13.36 -8.92 4.85
N SER A 65 13.38 -8.78 3.52
CA SER A 65 12.37 -9.29 2.58
C SER A 65 11.93 -10.74 2.85
N ASN A 66 10.68 -11.06 2.52
CA ASN A 66 10.12 -12.42 2.44
C ASN A 66 11.03 -13.43 1.74
N PHE A 67 11.90 -12.96 0.84
CA PHE A 67 12.94 -13.79 0.22
C PHE A 67 13.89 -14.39 1.25
N PHE A 68 14.44 -13.62 2.19
CA PHE A 68 15.37 -14.16 3.19
C PHE A 68 14.67 -15.11 4.14
N SER A 69 13.47 -14.77 4.64
CA SER A 69 12.70 -15.68 5.49
C SER A 69 12.40 -17.00 4.80
N ASN A 70 12.03 -16.96 3.51
CA ASN A 70 11.81 -18.16 2.70
C ASN A 70 13.11 -18.91 2.39
N PHE A 71 14.20 -18.19 2.14
CA PHE A 71 15.52 -18.77 1.87
C PHE A 71 16.07 -19.47 3.11
N PHE A 72 16.01 -18.82 4.29
CA PHE A 72 16.43 -19.39 5.57
C PHE A 72 15.54 -20.56 6.00
N SER A 73 14.23 -20.51 5.75
CA SER A 73 13.32 -21.62 6.10
C SER A 73 13.54 -22.87 5.24
N GLN A 74 14.06 -22.71 4.03
CA GLN A 74 14.39 -23.82 3.13
C GLN A 74 15.75 -24.46 3.45
N LEU A 75 16.66 -23.78 4.17
CA LEU A 75 17.99 -24.32 4.45
C LEU A 75 17.95 -25.44 5.50
N LYS A 76 18.60 -26.57 5.21
CA LYS A 76 18.72 -27.67 6.17
C LYS A 76 19.60 -27.34 7.39
N ASN A 77 20.69 -26.58 7.19
CA ASN A 77 21.68 -26.27 8.24
C ASN A 77 21.99 -24.76 8.29
N PRO A 78 21.02 -23.88 8.61
CA PRO A 78 21.20 -22.43 8.52
C PRO A 78 22.27 -21.89 9.49
N THR A 79 22.49 -22.57 10.63
CA THR A 79 23.43 -22.14 11.68
C THR A 79 24.90 -22.25 11.30
N ASN A 80 25.23 -23.15 10.36
CA ASN A 80 26.62 -23.38 9.88
C ASN A 80 27.06 -22.30 8.89
N PHE A 81 26.14 -21.43 8.50
CA PHE A 81 26.38 -20.35 7.57
C PHE A 81 26.23 -19.00 8.27
N THR A 82 27.03 -18.03 7.84
CA THR A 82 26.78 -16.61 8.11
C THR A 82 26.59 -15.92 6.76
N PHE A 83 25.51 -15.18 6.61
CA PHE A 83 25.14 -14.56 5.34
C PHE A 83 25.49 -13.08 5.35
N PHE A 84 25.93 -12.56 4.21
CA PHE A 84 26.23 -11.14 4.03
C PHE A 84 25.54 -10.62 2.78
N LYS A 85 24.99 -9.41 2.89
CA LYS A 85 24.41 -8.71 1.75
C LYS A 85 25.39 -7.64 1.28
N VAL A 86 25.76 -7.68 -0.01
CA VAL A 86 26.70 -6.72 -0.59
C VAL A 86 26.17 -6.17 -1.91
N PRO A 87 26.36 -4.89 -2.24
CA PRO A 87 25.97 -4.37 -3.55
C PRO A 87 26.67 -5.13 -4.68
N ALA A 88 25.95 -5.48 -5.75
CA ALA A 88 26.49 -6.30 -6.83
C ALA A 88 27.75 -5.73 -7.48
N SER A 89 27.83 -4.41 -7.58
CA SER A 89 28.99 -3.69 -8.13
C SER A 89 30.30 -3.94 -7.38
N VAL A 90 30.25 -4.30 -6.09
CA VAL A 90 31.44 -4.48 -5.23
C VAL A 90 31.53 -5.89 -4.64
N ALA A 91 30.68 -6.82 -5.07
CA ALA A 91 30.53 -8.13 -4.42
C ALA A 91 31.83 -8.96 -4.38
N ALA A 92 32.59 -8.98 -5.49
CA ALA A 92 33.86 -9.72 -5.55
C ALA A 92 34.93 -9.11 -4.65
N GLU A 93 35.04 -7.78 -4.62
CA GLU A 93 36.01 -7.05 -3.81
C GLU A 93 35.68 -7.19 -2.31
N LYS A 94 34.40 -7.09 -1.96
CA LYS A 94 33.93 -7.32 -0.60
C LYS A 94 34.11 -8.77 -0.15
N ALA A 95 33.94 -9.75 -1.03
CA ALA A 95 34.20 -11.14 -0.67
C ALA A 95 35.68 -11.37 -0.30
N GLU A 96 36.63 -10.77 -1.04
CA GLU A 96 38.06 -10.83 -0.69
C GLU A 96 38.37 -10.12 0.63
N GLU A 97 37.74 -8.98 0.89
CA GLU A 97 37.87 -8.25 2.15
C GLU A 97 37.37 -9.09 3.34
N LEU A 98 36.17 -9.68 3.21
CA LEU A 98 35.60 -10.56 4.24
C LEU A 98 36.46 -11.81 4.44
N GLN A 99 36.99 -12.41 3.38
CA GLN A 99 37.88 -13.57 3.50
C GLN A 99 39.16 -13.23 4.28
N LYS A 100 39.76 -12.06 4.08
CA LYS A 100 40.94 -11.64 4.85
C LYS A 100 40.66 -11.55 6.35
N HIS A 101 39.46 -11.12 6.74
CA HIS A 101 39.04 -11.08 8.14
C HIS A 101 38.74 -12.46 8.72
N VAL A 102 38.28 -13.40 7.89
CA VAL A 102 38.08 -14.81 8.27
C VAL A 102 39.43 -15.52 8.44
N ASP A 103 40.39 -15.30 7.54
CA ASP A 103 41.73 -15.91 7.59
C ASP A 103 42.57 -15.36 8.77
N LYS A 104 42.37 -14.08 9.11
CA LYS A 104 43.08 -13.40 10.22
C LYS A 104 42.09 -12.67 11.12
N PRO A 105 41.46 -13.39 12.06
CA PRO A 105 40.51 -12.81 13.00
C PRO A 105 41.16 -11.68 13.82
N THR A 106 40.54 -10.50 13.78
CA THR A 106 40.93 -9.33 14.58
C THR A 106 39.67 -8.72 15.20
N PRO A 107 39.76 -8.04 16.36
CA PRO A 107 38.60 -7.38 16.97
C PRO A 107 37.94 -6.33 16.05
N GLN A 108 38.72 -5.69 15.17
CA GLN A 108 38.17 -4.82 14.14
C GLN A 108 37.45 -5.62 13.03
N GLY A 109 38.05 -6.71 12.55
CA GLY A 109 37.43 -7.58 11.54
C GLY A 109 36.12 -8.22 11.98
N GLU A 110 36.01 -8.61 13.26
CA GLU A 110 34.75 -9.12 13.82
C GLU A 110 33.62 -8.09 13.81
N LYS A 111 33.93 -6.80 13.99
CA LYS A 111 32.94 -5.73 13.88
C LYS A 111 32.45 -5.56 12.44
N VAL A 112 33.38 -5.60 11.47
CA VAL A 112 33.06 -5.50 10.04
C VAL A 112 32.18 -6.68 9.59
N LEU A 113 32.50 -7.90 10.04
CA LEU A 113 31.69 -9.09 9.78
C LEU A 113 30.28 -8.96 10.36
N LYS A 114 30.14 -8.47 11.60
CA LYS A 114 28.82 -8.28 12.24
C LYS A 114 27.98 -7.16 11.63
N GLU A 115 28.61 -6.10 11.11
CA GLU A 115 27.91 -4.98 10.48
C GLU A 115 27.24 -5.38 9.16
N HIS A 116 27.85 -6.33 8.43
CA HIS A 116 27.35 -6.82 7.15
C HIS A 116 26.58 -8.14 7.26
N GLU A 117 26.49 -8.72 8.47
CA GLU A 117 25.80 -9.98 8.73
C GLU A 117 24.27 -9.83 8.66
N VAL A 118 23.65 -10.73 7.91
CA VAL A 118 22.20 -10.87 7.79
C VAL A 118 21.74 -11.90 8.82
N LYS A 119 20.99 -11.49 9.84
CA LYS A 119 20.45 -12.38 10.88
C LYS A 119 19.02 -12.80 10.58
N ALA A 120 18.72 -14.09 10.72
CA ALA A 120 17.35 -14.60 10.82
C ALA A 120 17.02 -14.83 12.30
N GLU A 121 15.93 -14.25 12.82
CA GLU A 121 15.45 -14.55 14.16
C GLU A 121 14.64 -15.87 14.15
N PRO A 122 15.00 -16.88 14.95
CA PRO A 122 14.12 -18.02 15.20
C PRO A 122 13.07 -17.66 16.25
N GLN A 123 11.78 -17.75 15.91
CA GLN A 123 10.70 -17.68 16.90
C GLN A 123 10.75 -18.92 17.82
N PRO A 124 10.75 -18.76 19.16
CA PRO A 124 10.57 -19.88 20.07
C PRO A 124 9.09 -20.23 20.24
N ASP A 125 8.78 -21.51 20.12
CA ASP A 125 7.50 -22.14 20.47
C ASP A 125 6.97 -21.65 21.83
N LYS A 126 5.77 -21.07 21.85
CA LYS A 126 5.00 -20.87 23.09
C LYS A 126 3.72 -21.70 23.06
N LYS A 127 3.75 -22.78 23.85
CA LYS A 127 2.57 -23.51 24.30
C LYS A 127 1.60 -22.54 24.99
N GLN A 128 0.34 -22.64 24.58
CA GLN A 128 -0.81 -21.97 25.19
C GLN A 128 -1.04 -22.52 26.61
N GLU A 129 -1.17 -21.63 27.58
CA GLU A 129 -2.00 -21.86 28.75
C GLU A 129 -3.03 -20.73 28.85
N ASN A 130 -4.30 -21.14 28.84
CA ASN A 130 -5.47 -20.30 29.04
C ASN A 130 -5.46 -19.72 30.45
N GLN A 131 -5.68 -18.41 30.58
CA GLN A 131 -6.52 -17.87 31.64
C GLN A 131 -7.21 -16.60 31.15
N ASN A 132 -8.54 -16.66 31.20
CA ASN A 132 -9.47 -15.58 30.92
C ASN A 132 -9.20 -14.37 31.81
N ASN A 133 -9.16 -13.18 31.21
CA ASN A 133 -9.87 -12.00 31.72
C ASN A 133 -9.98 -10.94 30.61
N MET A 134 -11.22 -10.57 30.30
CA MET A 134 -11.60 -9.50 29.39
C MET A 134 -11.09 -8.14 29.88
N ALA A 135 -10.22 -7.51 29.09
CA ALA A 135 -10.15 -6.06 28.95
C ALA A 135 -9.68 -5.76 27.53
N THR A 136 -10.60 -5.30 26.69
CA THR A 136 -10.44 -5.04 25.26
C THR A 136 -9.40 -3.97 25.00
N THR A 137 -8.16 -4.39 24.77
CA THR A 137 -7.15 -3.62 24.05
C THR A 137 -6.45 -4.60 23.11
N GLN A 138 -7.02 -4.75 21.92
CA GLN A 138 -6.37 -5.50 20.84
C GLN A 138 -5.18 -4.67 20.35
N THR A 139 -3.99 -4.95 20.88
CA THR A 139 -2.75 -4.78 20.13
C THR A 139 -2.55 -6.05 19.31
N THR A 140 -3.07 -6.02 18.09
CA THR A 140 -2.65 -6.92 17.01
C THR A 140 -1.15 -6.71 16.76
N THR A 141 -0.43 -7.82 16.63
CA THR A 141 0.99 -7.84 16.33
C THR A 141 1.16 -7.63 14.82
N GLU A 142 1.36 -6.38 14.42
CA GLU A 142 1.49 -5.92 13.04
C GLU A 142 2.93 -5.48 12.76
N THR A 143 3.70 -6.27 12.02
CA THR A 143 5.06 -5.91 11.57
C THR A 143 5.17 -5.97 10.05
N SER A 144 4.52 -4.99 9.39
CA SER A 144 4.98 -4.22 8.20
C SER A 144 3.87 -3.28 7.70
N GLU A 145 3.16 -2.61 8.60
CA GLU A 145 1.98 -1.84 8.20
C GLU A 145 2.29 -0.55 7.43
N TYR A 146 3.43 0.09 7.69
CA TYR A 146 3.71 1.43 7.19
C TYR A 146 4.74 1.41 6.05
N ARG A 147 4.35 1.97 4.91
CA ARG A 147 5.20 2.19 3.74
C ARG A 147 6.15 3.38 3.91
N TYR A 148 5.75 4.36 4.71
CA TYR A 148 6.49 5.59 4.95
C TYR A 148 6.67 5.80 6.44
N LYS A 149 7.78 6.45 6.81
CA LYS A 149 8.02 6.90 8.18
C LYS A 149 7.62 8.37 8.32
N PRO A 150 7.14 8.81 9.50
CA PRO A 150 6.77 10.21 9.73
C PRO A 150 7.88 11.21 9.42
N GLU A 151 9.15 10.82 9.60
CA GLU A 151 10.32 11.66 9.38
C GLU A 151 10.63 11.88 7.89
N GLN A 152 10.05 11.06 7.01
CA GLN A 152 10.20 11.21 5.55
C GLN A 152 9.24 12.24 4.98
N ILE A 153 8.20 12.65 5.72
CA ILE A 153 7.24 13.64 5.27
C ILE A 153 7.87 15.03 5.35
N ASP A 154 7.80 15.78 4.25
CA ASP A 154 8.12 17.21 4.23
C ASP A 154 7.04 18.00 5.00
N TRP A 155 7.28 18.16 6.31
CA TRP A 155 6.39 18.88 7.22
C TRP A 155 6.33 20.39 6.94
N ASP A 156 7.35 20.97 6.31
CA ASP A 156 7.32 22.38 5.90
C ASP A 156 6.32 22.58 4.75
N THR A 157 6.34 21.68 3.76
CA THR A 157 5.31 21.64 2.71
C THR A 157 3.91 21.42 3.29
N MET A 158 3.73 20.48 4.22
CA MET A 158 2.44 20.25 4.89
C MET A 158 1.95 21.51 5.64
N LYS A 159 2.84 22.18 6.36
CA LYS A 159 2.53 23.44 7.06
C LYS A 159 2.12 24.54 6.08
N ASN A 160 2.80 24.65 4.94
CA ASN A 160 2.43 25.59 3.88
C ASN A 160 1.05 25.31 3.27
N LEU A 161 0.59 24.06 3.32
CA LEU A 161 -0.78 23.66 2.96
C LEU A 161 -1.81 23.95 4.05
N GLY A 162 -1.38 24.41 5.23
CA GLY A 162 -2.23 24.65 6.40
C GLY A 162 -2.45 23.41 7.27
N LEU A 163 -1.61 22.39 7.15
CA LEU A 163 -1.75 21.11 7.85
C LEU A 163 -0.60 20.87 8.81
N SER A 164 -0.91 20.54 10.05
CA SER A 164 0.08 20.14 11.06
C SER A 164 0.04 18.63 11.29
N LYS A 165 1.14 18.08 11.83
CA LYS A 165 1.20 16.67 12.24
C LYS A 165 0.10 16.33 13.25
N GLU A 166 -0.06 17.17 14.27
CA GLU A 166 -1.06 17.00 15.32
C GLU A 166 -2.49 17.04 14.77
N TYR A 167 -2.74 17.86 13.74
CA TYR A 167 -4.03 17.92 13.08
C TYR A 167 -4.37 16.59 12.39
N LEU A 168 -3.40 16.00 11.67
CA LEU A 168 -3.58 14.73 10.98
C LEU A 168 -3.70 13.56 11.97
N GLU A 169 -2.94 13.57 13.06
CA GLU A 169 -3.01 12.55 14.11
C GLU A 169 -4.37 12.58 14.82
N LYS A 170 -4.84 13.76 15.26
CA LYS A 170 -6.13 13.91 15.94
C LYS A 170 -7.32 13.47 15.10
N ARG A 171 -7.19 13.54 13.77
CA ARG A 171 -8.22 13.12 12.82
C ARG A 171 -8.01 11.70 12.28
N ASN A 172 -7.01 10.97 12.76
CA ASN A 172 -6.64 9.63 12.29
C ASN A 172 -6.33 9.58 10.78
N LEU A 173 -5.69 10.63 10.26
CA LEU A 173 -5.33 10.77 8.85
C LEU A 173 -3.85 10.47 8.59
N LEU A 174 -3.01 10.54 9.62
CA LEU A 174 -1.59 10.23 9.48
C LEU A 174 -1.35 8.73 9.22
N ASP A 175 -2.03 7.86 9.97
CA ASP A 175 -1.93 6.41 9.82
C ASP A 175 -2.16 5.92 8.36
N PRO A 176 -3.29 6.26 7.69
CA PRO A 176 -3.49 5.83 6.31
C PRO A 176 -2.46 6.41 5.35
N LEU A 177 -1.99 7.65 5.56
CA LEU A 177 -0.93 8.25 4.74
C LEU A 177 0.37 7.46 4.83
N LEU A 178 0.79 7.09 6.05
CA LEU A 178 2.02 6.32 6.28
C LEU A 178 1.93 4.91 5.69
N ARG A 179 0.74 4.31 5.63
CA ARG A 179 0.46 3.04 4.93
C ARG A 179 0.47 3.17 3.41
N GLY A 180 0.52 4.41 2.90
CA GLY A 180 0.49 4.73 1.48
C GLY A 180 -0.91 4.77 0.86
N TYR A 181 -1.94 4.93 1.69
CA TYR A 181 -3.29 5.26 1.23
C TYR A 181 -3.45 6.78 1.12
N LYS A 182 -4.50 7.19 0.40
CA LYS A 182 -4.99 8.56 0.46
C LYS A 182 -5.68 8.82 1.81
N THR A 183 -5.74 10.07 2.26
CA THR A 183 -6.61 10.48 3.37
C THR A 183 -8.03 9.99 3.13
N ASN A 184 -8.70 9.45 4.14
CA ASN A 184 -10.06 8.91 4.01
C ASN A 184 -11.15 10.00 3.97
N GLU A 185 -10.77 11.27 4.18
CA GLU A 185 -11.62 12.45 4.04
C GLU A 185 -10.94 13.54 3.19
N LEU A 186 -11.75 14.53 2.80
CA LEU A 186 -11.30 15.76 2.16
C LEU A 186 -10.75 16.73 3.22
N LEU A 187 -9.57 17.26 2.95
CA LEU A 187 -8.88 18.21 3.80
C LEU A 187 -8.94 19.62 3.21
N PRO A 188 -9.33 20.64 3.99
CA PRO A 188 -9.18 22.01 3.57
C PRO A 188 -7.70 22.37 3.54
N ILE A 189 -7.21 22.77 2.36
CA ILE A 189 -5.83 23.19 2.15
C ILE A 189 -5.77 24.61 1.58
N GLY A 190 -4.70 25.32 1.92
CA GLY A 190 -4.37 26.62 1.36
C GLY A 190 -3.05 26.55 0.57
N ILE A 191 -3.05 26.94 -0.69
CA ILE A 191 -1.84 27.00 -1.52
C ILE A 191 -1.54 28.47 -1.80
N ASN A 192 -0.36 28.92 -1.36
CA ASN A 192 0.13 30.27 -1.64
C ASN A 192 1.03 30.24 -2.89
N LEU A 193 0.59 30.91 -3.95
CA LEU A 193 1.31 31.04 -5.23
C LEU A 193 1.96 32.43 -5.37
N GLY A 194 2.49 32.95 -4.26
CA GLY A 194 3.17 34.25 -4.15
C GLY A 194 2.21 35.43 -4.07
N GLY A 195 1.43 35.66 -5.13
CA GLY A 195 0.47 36.77 -5.22
C GLY A 195 -1.00 36.35 -5.20
N SER A 196 -1.27 35.05 -5.11
CA SER A 196 -2.62 34.49 -5.13
C SER A 196 -2.72 33.32 -4.18
N ILE A 197 -3.85 33.24 -3.46
CA ILE A 197 -4.13 32.16 -2.51
C ILE A 197 -5.25 31.32 -3.08
N LEU A 198 -4.96 30.04 -3.32
CA LEU A 198 -5.97 29.04 -3.63
C LEU A 198 -6.40 28.36 -2.32
N ARG A 199 -7.69 28.38 -2.02
CA ARG A 199 -8.28 27.57 -0.94
C ARG A 199 -9.18 26.52 -1.58
N THR A 200 -8.97 25.27 -1.22
CA THR A 200 -9.73 24.15 -1.78
C THR A 200 -9.71 22.96 -0.84
N ASP A 201 -10.60 22.02 -1.07
CA ASP A 201 -10.62 20.74 -0.38
C ASP A 201 -9.96 19.67 -1.27
N ALA A 202 -9.09 18.85 -0.68
CA ALA A 202 -8.36 17.82 -1.41
C ALA A 202 -8.13 16.57 -0.56
N ARG A 203 -7.94 15.43 -1.22
CA ARG A 203 -7.32 14.27 -0.57
C ARG A 203 -5.81 14.34 -0.73
N LEU A 204 -5.08 13.83 0.24
CA LEU A 204 -3.62 13.77 0.19
C LEU A 204 -3.15 12.31 0.11
N SER A 205 -2.02 12.08 -0.55
CA SER A 205 -1.29 10.81 -0.50
C SER A 205 0.21 11.05 -0.49
N LEU A 206 0.97 10.10 0.05
CA LEU A 206 2.43 10.10 -0.05
C LEU A 206 2.89 9.28 -1.26
N GLN A 207 3.83 9.84 -2.03
CA GLN A 207 4.43 9.18 -3.19
C GLN A 207 5.95 9.30 -3.13
N GLN A 208 6.65 8.32 -3.68
CA GLN A 208 8.09 8.38 -3.83
C GLN A 208 8.42 9.03 -5.18
N ALA A 209 9.18 10.12 -5.15
CA ALA A 209 9.70 10.80 -6.33
C ALA A 209 10.87 10.00 -6.96
N GLU A 210 11.31 10.40 -8.15
CA GLU A 210 12.36 9.70 -8.90
C GLU A 210 13.71 9.68 -8.18
N ASP A 211 13.96 10.69 -7.35
CA ASP A 211 15.15 10.81 -6.50
C ASP A 211 15.05 9.99 -5.20
N GLY A 212 13.93 9.28 -5.00
CA GLY A 212 13.66 8.48 -3.81
C GLY A 212 13.02 9.24 -2.65
N ASN A 213 12.87 10.57 -2.75
CA ASN A 213 12.26 11.39 -1.70
C ASN A 213 10.74 11.21 -1.63
N VAL A 214 10.17 11.33 -0.43
CA VAL A 214 8.72 11.24 -0.24
C VAL A 214 8.10 12.62 -0.45
N ILE A 215 7.16 12.70 -1.38
CA ILE A 215 6.41 13.91 -1.71
C ILE A 215 4.94 13.75 -1.35
N VAL A 216 4.30 14.89 -1.08
CA VAL A 216 2.85 14.96 -0.83
C VAL A 216 2.16 15.23 -2.16
N ALA A 217 1.37 14.27 -2.64
CA ALA A 217 0.50 14.46 -3.79
C ALA A 217 -0.88 14.93 -3.35
N ILE A 218 -1.35 16.01 -3.99
CA ILE A 218 -2.63 16.66 -3.74
C ILE A 218 -3.64 16.23 -4.80
N HIS A 219 -4.75 15.63 -4.38
CA HIS A 219 -5.83 15.16 -5.24
C HIS A 219 -7.04 16.08 -5.07
N GLY A 220 -7.17 17.05 -5.97
CA GLY A 220 -8.29 18.00 -5.98
C GLY A 220 -9.58 17.40 -6.52
N ILE A 221 -10.72 18.01 -6.18
CA ILE A 221 -12.05 17.56 -6.59
C ILE A 221 -12.32 17.92 -8.06
N LYS A 222 -12.67 16.93 -8.87
CA LYS A 222 -13.13 17.09 -10.25
C LYS A 222 -14.65 17.11 -10.29
N ARG A 223 -15.23 17.84 -11.26
CA ARG A 223 -16.68 17.86 -11.47
C ARG A 223 -17.23 16.48 -11.83
N GLU A 224 -16.50 15.75 -12.65
CA GLU A 224 -16.86 14.40 -13.10
C GLU A 224 -15.59 13.59 -13.39
N PRO A 225 -15.68 12.25 -13.36
CA PRO A 225 -14.58 11.39 -13.77
C PRO A 225 -14.24 11.59 -15.23
N ASN A 226 -12.94 11.71 -15.52
CA ASN A 226 -12.49 11.96 -16.88
C ASN A 226 -12.41 10.67 -17.70
N LEU A 227 -13.55 10.22 -18.21
CA LEU A 227 -13.68 8.95 -18.97
C LEU A 227 -13.70 9.14 -20.49
N HIS A 228 -13.54 10.38 -20.96
CA HIS A 228 -13.56 10.71 -22.39
C HIS A 228 -12.19 10.58 -23.06
N PHE A 229 -11.11 10.73 -22.29
CA PHE A 229 -9.74 10.54 -22.78
C PHE A 229 -9.24 9.14 -22.46
N GLU A 230 -8.20 8.74 -23.19
CA GLU A 230 -7.46 7.53 -22.88
C GLU A 230 -6.78 7.64 -21.52
N PHE A 231 -6.82 6.56 -20.76
CA PHE A 231 -6.20 6.45 -19.46
C PHE A 231 -5.12 5.39 -19.53
N PHE A 232 -3.85 5.82 -19.58
CA PHE A 232 -2.69 4.93 -19.78
C PHE A 232 -2.86 4.00 -20.99
N GLY A 233 -3.25 4.56 -22.14
CA GLY A 233 -3.50 3.81 -23.38
C GLY A 233 -4.79 3.00 -23.42
N HIS A 234 -5.57 2.96 -22.33
CA HIS A 234 -6.89 2.33 -22.31
C HIS A 234 -7.98 3.33 -22.71
N LYS A 235 -8.75 2.99 -23.73
CA LYS A 235 -9.96 3.72 -24.13
C LYS A 235 -11.19 3.08 -23.48
N PHE A 236 -11.91 3.85 -22.68
CA PHE A 236 -13.10 3.37 -22.00
C PHE A 236 -14.23 3.01 -22.98
N THR A 237 -14.72 1.79 -22.86
CA THR A 237 -15.94 1.33 -23.53
C THR A 237 -17.18 1.88 -22.83
N ASP A 238 -18.36 1.78 -23.47
CA ASP A 238 -19.61 2.23 -22.85
C ASP A 238 -19.94 1.43 -21.58
N GLU A 239 -19.60 0.14 -21.56
CA GLU A 239 -19.75 -0.72 -20.38
C GLU A 239 -18.79 -0.32 -19.26
N ASP A 240 -17.54 0.02 -19.58
CA ASP A 240 -16.60 0.53 -18.57
C ASP A 240 -17.12 1.80 -17.91
N LYS A 241 -17.61 2.74 -18.74
CA LYS A 241 -18.16 4.01 -18.26
C LYS A 241 -19.38 3.78 -17.39
N LYS A 242 -20.30 2.93 -17.83
CA LYS A 242 -21.49 2.57 -17.07
C LYS A 242 -21.11 2.01 -15.70
N ASN A 243 -20.22 1.01 -15.65
CA ASN A 243 -19.80 0.39 -14.40
C ASN A 243 -19.08 1.37 -13.47
N LEU A 244 -18.16 2.19 -14.00
CA LEU A 244 -17.46 3.22 -13.23
C LEU A 244 -18.41 4.29 -12.66
N LEU A 245 -19.44 4.70 -13.41
CA LEU A 245 -20.41 5.70 -12.97
C LEU A 245 -21.44 5.14 -11.97
N GLU A 246 -21.94 3.92 -12.20
CA GLU A 246 -22.95 3.30 -11.34
C GLU A 246 -22.32 2.76 -10.04
N THR A 247 -21.23 2.01 -10.17
CA THR A 247 -20.64 1.26 -9.05
C THR A 247 -19.39 1.91 -8.50
N GLY A 248 -18.70 2.77 -9.26
CA GLY A 248 -17.38 3.28 -8.89
C GLY A 248 -16.21 2.36 -9.26
N ASN A 249 -16.47 1.18 -9.83
CA ASN A 249 -15.45 0.20 -10.21
C ASN A 249 -15.72 -0.31 -11.63
N MET A 250 -14.66 -0.59 -12.39
CA MET A 250 -14.83 -0.94 -13.80
C MET A 250 -15.34 -2.37 -14.06
N GLY A 251 -15.19 -3.30 -13.10
CA GLY A 251 -15.69 -4.67 -13.27
C GLY A 251 -14.71 -5.68 -13.87
N ARG A 252 -13.50 -5.26 -14.26
CA ARG A 252 -12.54 -6.12 -14.94
C ARG A 252 -11.11 -5.60 -14.86
N VAL A 253 -10.16 -6.49 -15.13
CA VAL A 253 -8.75 -6.16 -15.40
C VAL A 253 -8.57 -5.68 -16.84
N VAL A 254 -7.70 -4.68 -17.02
CA VAL A 254 -7.21 -4.20 -18.32
C VAL A 254 -5.70 -4.06 -18.30
N ASN A 255 -5.08 -4.20 -19.46
CA ASN A 255 -3.65 -3.94 -19.61
C ASN A 255 -3.42 -2.45 -19.89
N LEU A 256 -2.96 -1.72 -18.88
CA LEU A 256 -2.57 -0.32 -19.02
C LEU A 256 -1.14 -0.21 -19.54
N VAL A 257 -0.81 0.86 -20.25
CA VAL A 257 0.54 1.11 -20.76
C VAL A 257 1.30 2.00 -19.78
N ASN A 258 2.45 1.52 -19.31
CA ASN A 258 3.36 2.35 -18.53
C ASN A 258 3.96 3.44 -19.43
N SER A 259 3.62 4.70 -19.21
CA SER A 259 4.12 5.81 -20.05
C SER A 259 5.64 5.96 -20.05
N LYS A 260 6.36 5.41 -19.05
CA LYS A 260 7.83 5.47 -18.97
C LYS A 260 8.51 4.31 -19.70
N THR A 261 8.01 3.08 -19.53
CA THR A 261 8.67 1.87 -20.05
C THR A 261 8.01 1.28 -21.29
N GLY A 262 6.74 1.61 -21.54
CA GLY A 262 5.91 1.01 -22.58
C GLY A 262 5.33 -0.36 -22.20
N ASP A 263 5.69 -0.91 -21.04
CA ASP A 263 5.22 -2.22 -20.62
C ASP A 263 3.72 -2.22 -20.31
N LEU A 264 3.11 -3.38 -20.52
CA LEU A 264 1.73 -3.64 -20.14
C LEU A 264 1.63 -3.93 -18.63
N MET A 265 0.71 -3.24 -17.96
CA MET A 265 0.42 -3.33 -16.55
C MET A 265 -1.02 -3.80 -16.35
N PRO A 266 -1.26 -5.11 -16.13
CA PRO A 266 -2.57 -5.61 -15.77
C PRO A 266 -3.08 -4.90 -14.51
N SER A 267 -4.21 -4.20 -14.63
CA SER A 267 -4.71 -3.30 -13.61
C SER A 267 -6.23 -3.28 -13.56
N ILE A 268 -6.78 -3.06 -12.37
CA ILE A 268 -8.17 -2.68 -12.17
C ILE A 268 -8.29 -1.15 -12.12
N ILE A 269 -9.44 -0.61 -12.48
CA ILE A 269 -9.74 0.82 -12.45
C ILE A 269 -10.96 1.08 -11.58
N SER A 270 -10.86 2.10 -10.72
CA SER A 270 -11.95 2.60 -9.89
C SER A 270 -11.98 4.12 -9.89
N ILE A 271 -13.09 4.69 -9.41
CA ILE A 271 -13.25 6.12 -9.16
C ILE A 271 -13.05 6.40 -7.68
N ASP A 272 -12.16 7.34 -7.38
CA ASP A 272 -12.09 8.01 -6.08
C ASP A 272 -13.35 8.87 -5.91
N ARG A 273 -14.31 8.40 -5.12
CA ARG A 273 -15.64 9.02 -5.01
C ARG A 273 -15.63 10.41 -4.37
N LEU A 274 -14.55 10.80 -3.70
CA LEU A 274 -14.43 12.12 -3.07
C LEU A 274 -13.86 13.15 -4.03
N THR A 275 -13.03 12.71 -4.98
CA THR A 275 -12.32 13.62 -5.91
C THR A 275 -12.74 13.44 -7.37
N ASN A 276 -13.57 12.44 -7.68
CA ASN A 276 -13.88 11.97 -9.03
C ASN A 276 -12.62 11.63 -9.84
N ASP A 277 -11.53 11.28 -9.18
CA ASP A 277 -10.30 10.89 -9.86
C ASP A 277 -10.36 9.43 -10.33
N VAL A 278 -9.79 9.16 -11.50
CA VAL A 278 -9.71 7.82 -12.06
C VAL A 278 -8.42 7.18 -11.55
N VAL A 279 -8.54 6.09 -10.81
CA VAL A 279 -7.41 5.45 -10.12
C VAL A 279 -7.21 4.04 -10.66
N ALA A 280 -5.96 3.70 -10.97
CA ALA A 280 -5.54 2.35 -11.33
C ALA A 280 -4.82 1.67 -10.16
N LEU A 281 -5.01 0.37 -10.03
CA LEU A 281 -4.17 -0.49 -9.19
C LEU A 281 -3.75 -1.71 -9.99
N ARG A 282 -2.44 -1.96 -10.05
CA ARG A 282 -1.90 -3.17 -10.68
C ARG A 282 -2.34 -4.41 -9.91
N THR A 283 -2.66 -5.48 -10.63
CA THR A 283 -3.18 -6.71 -10.03
C THR A 283 -2.21 -7.35 -9.04
N GLU A 284 -0.90 -7.21 -9.27
CA GLU A 284 0.16 -7.67 -8.35
C GLU A 284 0.08 -7.07 -6.93
N PHE A 285 -0.59 -5.91 -6.77
CA PHE A 285 -0.75 -5.24 -5.48
C PHE A 285 -2.12 -5.48 -4.84
N ILE A 286 -3.00 -6.25 -5.49
CA ILE A 286 -4.29 -6.61 -4.93
C ILE A 286 -4.07 -7.64 -3.81
N LYS A 287 -4.60 -7.34 -2.63
CA LYS A 287 -4.61 -8.26 -1.49
C LYS A 287 -6.05 -8.52 -1.09
N ILE A 288 -6.55 -9.73 -1.35
CA ILE A 288 -7.91 -10.13 -0.97
C ILE A 288 -7.87 -10.72 0.44
N PRO A 289 -8.73 -10.27 1.38
CA PRO A 289 -8.82 -10.88 2.70
C PRO A 289 -9.35 -12.31 2.63
N ASP A 290 -8.98 -13.15 3.59
CA ASP A 290 -9.50 -14.51 3.70
C ASP A 290 -10.98 -14.55 4.11
N GLU A 291 -11.45 -13.51 4.78
CA GLU A 291 -12.79 -13.41 5.33
C GLU A 291 -13.36 -12.01 5.13
N ILE A 292 -14.64 -11.92 4.79
CA ILE A 292 -15.39 -10.68 4.74
C ILE A 292 -16.62 -10.83 5.63
N LYS A 293 -16.67 -10.06 6.73
CA LYS A 293 -17.84 -9.99 7.63
C LYS A 293 -18.35 -11.37 8.10
N GLY A 294 -17.48 -12.27 8.53
CA GLY A 294 -17.86 -13.62 8.98
C GLY A 294 -17.85 -14.68 7.89
N VAL A 295 -17.77 -14.29 6.61
CA VAL A 295 -17.81 -15.22 5.47
C VAL A 295 -16.39 -15.48 4.98
N LYS A 296 -15.93 -16.74 5.12
CA LYS A 296 -14.63 -17.18 4.59
C LYS A 296 -14.71 -17.34 3.08
N LEU A 297 -13.80 -16.70 2.35
CA LEU A 297 -13.75 -16.77 0.90
C LEU A 297 -13.01 -18.03 0.43
N ASN A 298 -13.58 -18.71 -0.56
CA ASN A 298 -12.91 -19.77 -1.30
C ASN A 298 -12.00 -19.20 -2.41
N ASP A 299 -11.20 -20.06 -3.05
CA ASP A 299 -10.22 -19.63 -4.05
C ASP A 299 -10.88 -19.02 -5.30
N GLU A 300 -12.04 -19.53 -5.73
CA GLU A 300 -12.80 -18.98 -6.87
C GLU A 300 -13.35 -17.58 -6.58
N GLN A 301 -13.85 -17.36 -5.35
CA GLN A 301 -14.31 -16.06 -4.88
C GLN A 301 -13.16 -15.05 -4.78
N LYS A 302 -12.02 -15.48 -4.26
CA LYS A 302 -10.80 -14.65 -4.24
C LYS A 302 -10.34 -14.30 -5.65
N GLN A 303 -10.33 -15.28 -6.55
CA GLN A 303 -9.98 -15.07 -7.96
C GLN A 303 -10.94 -14.08 -8.63
N THR A 304 -12.25 -14.20 -8.40
CA THR A 304 -13.26 -13.27 -8.91
C THR A 304 -12.95 -11.82 -8.51
N LEU A 305 -12.58 -11.60 -7.24
CA LEU A 305 -12.21 -10.28 -6.73
C LEU A 305 -10.86 -9.80 -7.28
N MET A 306 -9.87 -10.69 -7.44
CA MET A 306 -8.57 -10.36 -8.07
C MET A 306 -8.73 -9.95 -9.53
N GLU A 307 -9.72 -10.50 -10.24
CA GLU A 307 -10.09 -10.11 -11.60
C GLU A 307 -10.89 -8.81 -11.67
N GLY A 308 -11.15 -8.18 -10.52
CA GLY A 308 -11.90 -6.93 -10.41
C GLY A 308 -13.41 -7.09 -10.66
N LYS A 309 -13.92 -8.32 -10.71
CA LYS A 309 -15.34 -8.62 -10.96
C LYS A 309 -16.17 -8.45 -9.68
N PRO A 310 -17.46 -8.10 -9.80
CA PRO A 310 -18.37 -8.14 -8.67
C PRO A 310 -18.61 -9.58 -8.20
N LEU A 311 -18.73 -9.76 -6.89
CA LEU A 311 -18.98 -11.04 -6.24
C LEU A 311 -20.16 -10.91 -5.28
N TYR A 312 -21.19 -11.73 -5.46
CA TYR A 312 -22.31 -11.81 -4.50
C TYR A 312 -21.94 -12.72 -3.33
N LEU A 313 -22.13 -12.21 -2.11
CA LEU A 313 -21.89 -12.94 -0.87
C LEU A 313 -23.17 -12.96 -0.02
N GLU A 314 -23.44 -14.13 0.56
CA GLU A 314 -24.52 -14.38 1.52
C GLU A 314 -23.95 -14.71 2.89
N GLY A 315 -24.78 -14.60 3.94
CA GLY A 315 -24.37 -15.01 5.29
C GLY A 315 -23.42 -14.05 6.00
N MET A 316 -23.28 -12.81 5.52
CA MET A 316 -22.44 -11.81 6.16
C MET A 316 -23.10 -11.24 7.41
N ILE A 317 -22.31 -10.98 8.46
CA ILE A 317 -22.80 -10.46 9.73
C ILE A 317 -22.44 -8.99 9.87
N SER A 318 -23.44 -8.13 10.09
CA SER A 318 -23.24 -6.71 10.31
C SER A 318 -22.59 -6.44 11.67
N SER A 319 -22.11 -5.22 11.92
CA SER A 319 -21.63 -4.83 13.26
C SER A 319 -22.71 -4.90 14.34
N LYS A 320 -23.99 -4.98 13.95
CA LYS A 320 -25.14 -5.15 14.86
C LYS A 320 -25.53 -6.62 15.04
N GLY A 321 -24.80 -7.57 14.45
CA GLY A 321 -25.07 -9.00 14.54
C GLY A 321 -26.17 -9.49 13.60
N THR A 322 -26.66 -8.66 12.69
CA THR A 322 -27.70 -9.05 11.71
C THR A 322 -27.08 -9.66 10.47
N GLU A 323 -27.63 -10.78 10.01
CA GLU A 323 -27.24 -11.39 8.75
C GLU A 323 -27.73 -10.57 7.55
N PHE A 324 -26.90 -10.46 6.52
CA PHE A 324 -27.24 -9.80 5.27
C PHE A 324 -26.42 -10.37 4.10
N SER A 325 -26.92 -10.13 2.89
CA SER A 325 -26.25 -10.49 1.64
C SER A 325 -26.00 -9.23 0.82
N ALA A 326 -24.89 -9.18 0.10
CA ALA A 326 -24.54 -8.04 -0.74
C ALA A 326 -23.56 -8.43 -1.83
N THR A 327 -23.58 -7.67 -2.92
CA THR A 327 -22.51 -7.70 -3.91
C THR A 327 -21.33 -6.89 -3.41
N VAL A 328 -20.13 -7.44 -3.50
CA VAL A 328 -18.86 -6.80 -3.15
C VAL A 328 -17.92 -6.78 -4.34
N GLN A 329 -16.98 -5.84 -4.34
CA GLN A 329 -15.99 -5.72 -5.41
C GLN A 329 -14.73 -5.03 -4.91
N PHE A 330 -13.57 -5.40 -5.43
CA PHE A 330 -12.32 -4.73 -5.08
C PHE A 330 -12.25 -3.32 -5.69
N ASN A 331 -11.96 -2.32 -4.86
CA ASN A 331 -11.83 -0.93 -5.29
C ASN A 331 -10.35 -0.50 -5.30
N ALA A 332 -9.88 0.00 -6.44
CA ALA A 332 -8.48 0.37 -6.67
C ALA A 332 -8.01 1.53 -5.79
N ASP A 333 -8.87 2.50 -5.50
CA ASP A 333 -8.57 3.67 -4.66
C ASP A 333 -8.48 3.30 -3.18
N LYS A 334 -9.47 2.54 -2.69
CA LYS A 334 -9.50 2.04 -1.32
C LYS A 334 -8.47 0.94 -1.06
N ARG A 335 -8.00 0.29 -2.13
CA ARG A 335 -7.16 -0.93 -2.08
C ARG A 335 -7.77 -2.02 -1.20
N TYR A 336 -9.10 -2.10 -1.19
CA TYR A 336 -9.85 -3.05 -0.40
C TYR A 336 -11.19 -3.36 -1.05
N VAL A 337 -11.81 -4.45 -0.62
CA VAL A 337 -13.14 -4.86 -1.07
C VAL A 337 -14.19 -3.92 -0.49
N GLU A 338 -15.01 -3.32 -1.36
CA GLU A 338 -16.15 -2.49 -0.96
C GLU A 338 -17.47 -3.15 -1.31
N PHE A 339 -18.52 -2.76 -0.58
CA PHE A 339 -19.89 -3.20 -0.82
C PHE A 339 -20.55 -2.34 -1.89
N LEU A 340 -21.16 -2.99 -2.87
CA LEU A 340 -21.96 -2.36 -3.91
C LEU A 340 -23.42 -2.34 -3.44
N PHE A 341 -23.81 -1.27 -2.77
CA PHE A 341 -25.22 -1.03 -2.44
C PHE A 341 -25.87 -0.23 -3.55
N ASP A 342 -27.07 -0.65 -3.97
CA ASP A 342 -27.88 0.06 -4.95
C ASP A 342 -28.23 1.46 -4.39
N ARG A 343 -27.70 2.50 -5.04
CA ARG A 343 -27.82 3.90 -4.61
C ARG A 343 -29.10 4.57 -5.10
N SER A 344 -29.91 3.88 -5.91
CA SER A 344 -31.21 4.40 -6.35
C SER A 344 -32.11 4.85 -5.19
N ASN A 345 -31.95 4.27 -3.99
CA ASN A 345 -32.71 4.65 -2.80
C ASN A 345 -32.11 5.82 -1.98
N ASN A 346 -30.83 6.16 -2.12
CA ASN A 346 -30.22 7.22 -1.30
C ASN A 346 -30.51 8.64 -1.82
N ASN A 347 -30.89 8.79 -3.09
CA ASN A 347 -31.33 10.08 -3.62
C ASN A 347 -32.72 10.52 -3.09
N GLN A 348 -33.53 9.60 -2.55
CA GLN A 348 -34.81 9.96 -1.92
C GLN A 348 -34.63 10.65 -0.55
N GLN A 349 -33.55 10.34 0.19
CA GLN A 349 -33.23 11.01 1.45
C GLN A 349 -32.42 12.31 1.24
N ALA A 350 -31.68 12.44 0.15
CA ALA A 350 -30.99 13.69 -0.20
C ALA A 350 -31.94 14.77 -0.77
N GLN A 351 -33.05 14.37 -1.43
CA GLN A 351 -34.05 15.31 -1.94
C GLN A 351 -35.05 15.81 -0.88
N THR A 352 -35.29 15.06 0.20
CA THR A 352 -36.18 15.53 1.29
C THR A 352 -35.54 16.65 2.12
N ASN A 353 -34.21 16.74 2.17
CA ASN A 353 -33.51 17.85 2.85
C ASN A 353 -33.24 19.07 1.95
N GLN A 354 -33.45 18.99 0.63
CA GLN A 354 -33.31 20.15 -0.28
C GLN A 354 -34.64 20.83 -0.63
N GLN A 355 -35.79 20.18 -0.40
CA GLN A 355 -37.10 20.84 -0.57
C GLN A 355 -37.53 21.70 0.62
N ASN A 356 -36.92 21.55 1.81
CA ASN A 356 -37.25 22.37 2.98
C ASN A 356 -36.46 23.68 3.10
N THR A 357 -35.61 24.03 2.13
CA THR A 357 -34.82 25.29 2.13
C THR A 357 -35.11 26.22 0.96
N GLN A 358 -36.10 25.92 0.10
CA GLN A 358 -36.47 26.77 -1.03
C GLN A 358 -37.92 27.29 -1.00
N GLN A 359 -38.57 27.31 0.18
CA GLN A 359 -39.89 27.95 0.34
C GLN A 359 -39.95 29.09 1.37
N SER A 360 -38.82 29.54 1.92
CA SER A 360 -38.79 30.63 2.90
C SER A 360 -37.97 31.85 2.46
N ASN A 361 -38.07 32.25 1.19
CA ASN A 361 -37.52 33.52 0.71
C ASN A 361 -38.47 34.24 -0.24
N GLN A 362 -39.64 34.63 0.29
CA GLN A 362 -40.47 35.70 -0.26
C GLN A 362 -41.47 36.18 0.79
N GLN A 363 -41.01 36.96 1.77
CA GLN A 363 -41.71 38.16 2.28
C GLN A 363 -40.93 38.78 3.44
N SER A 364 -40.45 39.99 3.22
CA SER A 364 -39.82 40.85 4.21
C SER A 364 -40.88 41.52 5.08
N GLN A 365 -40.87 41.26 6.39
CA GLN A 365 -41.33 42.20 7.41
C GLN A 365 -40.42 42.09 8.65
N PRO A 366 -40.12 43.18 9.37
CA PRO A 366 -39.24 43.14 10.53
C PRO A 366 -39.94 42.41 11.69
N GLN A 367 -39.36 41.32 12.17
CA GLN A 367 -39.82 40.64 13.38
C GLN A 367 -39.42 41.45 14.62
N GLU A 368 -40.42 41.94 15.37
CA GLU A 368 -40.25 42.43 16.74
C GLU A 368 -39.75 41.32 17.67
N ALA A 369 -38.99 41.70 18.70
CA ALA A 369 -38.37 40.78 19.63
C ALA A 369 -39.41 39.93 20.40
N PRO A 370 -39.11 38.66 20.75
CA PRO A 370 -40.08 37.78 21.40
C PRO A 370 -40.46 38.26 22.80
N ARG A 371 -41.77 38.46 23.06
CA ARG A 371 -42.32 38.90 24.36
C ARG A 371 -42.32 37.82 25.46
N THR A 372 -41.72 36.66 25.22
CA THR A 372 -41.60 35.58 26.20
C THR A 372 -40.21 34.96 26.17
N PHE A 373 -39.57 34.85 27.34
CA PHE A 373 -38.32 34.13 27.51
C PHE A 373 -38.39 33.22 28.72
N ARG A 374 -38.14 31.91 28.52
CA ARG A 374 -38.16 30.87 29.56
C ARG A 374 -39.47 30.81 30.36
N GLY A 375 -40.61 30.91 29.68
CA GLY A 375 -41.93 30.66 30.28
C GLY A 375 -42.47 31.78 31.17
N LYS A 376 -41.92 33.01 31.05
CA LYS A 376 -42.54 34.22 31.60
C LYS A 376 -42.72 35.26 30.48
N GLU A 377 -43.88 35.92 30.46
CA GLU A 377 -44.11 37.12 29.65
C GLU A 377 -43.29 38.29 30.22
N LEU A 378 -42.67 39.04 29.32
CA LEU A 378 -42.03 40.31 29.64
C LEU A 378 -43.09 41.40 29.40
N ASP A 379 -43.55 42.04 30.47
CA ASP A 379 -44.40 43.22 30.38
C ASP A 379 -43.54 44.48 30.25
N ASP A 380 -44.04 45.46 29.50
CA ASP A 380 -43.34 46.70 29.12
C ASP A 380 -43.51 47.80 30.19
N GLU A 381 -42.97 47.61 31.40
CA GLU A 381 -42.83 48.68 32.43
C GLU A 381 -41.39 48.88 32.91
#